data_AF-A0A961Z4F9-F1
#
_entry.id   AF-A0A961Z4F9-F1
#
_cell.length_a   1.000
_cell.length_b   1.000
_cell.length_c   1.000
_cell.angle_alpha   90.00
_cell.angle_beta   90.00
_cell.angle_gamma   90.00
#
_symmetry.space_group_name_H-M   'P 1'
#
loop_
_entity.id
_entity.type
_entity.pdbx_description
1 polymer ?
#
loop_
_entity_poly.entity_id
_entity_poly.type
_entity_poly.pdbx_seq_one_letter_code
_entity_poly.pdbx_strand_id
1 'polypeptide(L)'
;MTPTLLGRWQTRLLLFLVLGLPLTFLYAWIYAGFDVFDIDTNFFLVLVVLFVVGFILDPVYIWLQGFRWDHDWPFAFQFFFSFIEFGIVLALIYFDVLWFLPSFLLSDFDGFLVILGHFLTVFIPSFLALLGFIQIFLVRWRFKAAELGRL
;
A
#
# COMPACT_ATOMS: atom_id res chain seq x y z
N MET A 1 11.51 -7.11 18.32
CA MET A 1 11.75 -8.10 17.25
C MET A 1 12.11 -7.29 16.03
N THR A 2 13.33 -7.44 15.51
CA THR A 2 13.75 -6.66 14.36
C THR A 2 13.00 -7.17 13.12
N PRO A 3 12.29 -6.30 12.38
CA PRO A 3 11.62 -6.72 11.15
C PRO A 3 12.65 -7.18 10.13
N THR A 4 12.47 -8.37 9.56
CA THR A 4 13.27 -8.82 8.41
C THR A 4 12.69 -8.21 7.13
N LEU A 5 13.54 -8.01 6.11
CA LEU A 5 13.09 -7.55 4.80
C LEU A 5 12.04 -8.51 4.22
N LEU A 6 12.29 -9.82 4.34
CA LEU A 6 11.38 -10.86 3.86
C LEU A 6 10.01 -10.80 4.56
N GLY A 7 9.98 -10.61 5.88
CA GLY A 7 8.72 -10.52 6.61
C GLY A 7 7.90 -9.28 6.25
N ARG A 8 8.56 -8.14 6.02
CA ARG A 8 7.89 -6.92 5.52
C ARG A 8 7.28 -7.14 4.14
N TRP A 9 8.03 -7.72 3.23
CA TRP A 9 7.55 -8.04 1.88
C TRP A 9 6.39 -9.03 1.90
N GLN A 10 6.46 -10.09 2.72
CA GLN A 10 5.37 -11.07 2.85
C GLN A 10 4.11 -10.42 3.43
N THR A 11 4.25 -9.56 4.43
CA THR A 11 3.10 -8.83 5.01
C THR A 11 2.47 -7.89 3.99
N ARG A 12 3.29 -7.15 3.24
CA ARG A 12 2.83 -6.23 2.19
C ARG A 12 2.10 -7.00 1.09
N LEU A 13 2.63 -8.14 0.65
CA LEU A 13 2.01 -9.03 -0.34
C LEU A 13 0.69 -9.61 0.16
N LEU A 14 0.64 -10.05 1.43
CA LEU A 14 -0.59 -10.54 2.04
C LEU A 14 -1.66 -9.45 2.06
N LEU A 15 -1.33 -8.24 2.54
CA LEU A 15 -2.27 -7.12 2.58
C LEU A 15 -2.72 -6.70 1.17
N PHE A 16 -1.80 -6.68 0.20
CA PHE A 16 -2.12 -6.39 -1.20
C PHE A 16 -3.11 -7.39 -1.78
N LEU A 17 -2.91 -8.69 -1.58
CA LEU A 17 -3.79 -9.73 -2.13
C LEU A 17 -5.14 -9.81 -1.42
N VAL A 18 -5.14 -9.74 -0.09
CA VAL A 18 -6.33 -10.00 0.73
C VAL A 18 -7.21 -8.77 0.89
N LEU A 19 -6.61 -7.57 0.96
CA LEU A 19 -7.35 -6.33 1.15
C LEU A 19 -7.22 -5.39 -0.05
N GLY A 20 -6.01 -5.23 -0.58
CA GLY A 20 -5.73 -4.32 -1.70
C GLY A 20 -6.59 -4.60 -2.93
N LEU A 21 -6.51 -5.81 -3.48
CA LEU A 21 -7.26 -6.20 -4.68
C LEU A 21 -8.78 -6.19 -4.47
N PRO A 22 -9.35 -6.79 -3.40
CA PRO A 22 -10.80 -6.79 -3.22
C PRO A 22 -11.38 -5.40 -2.95
N LEU A 23 -10.69 -4.55 -2.18
CA LEU A 23 -11.16 -3.18 -1.92
C LEU A 23 -11.02 -2.30 -3.15
N THR A 24 -9.97 -2.48 -3.95
CA THR A 24 -9.82 -1.78 -5.24
C THR A 24 -10.92 -2.18 -6.21
N PHE A 25 -11.23 -3.47 -6.30
CA PHE A 25 -12.36 -3.94 -7.10
C PHE A 25 -13.68 -3.33 -6.65
N LEU A 26 -13.96 -3.33 -5.34
CA LEU A 26 -15.18 -2.74 -4.80
C LEU A 26 -15.25 -1.23 -5.09
N TYR A 27 -14.14 -0.50 -4.91
CA TYR A 27 -14.07 0.93 -5.20
C TYR A 27 -14.33 1.22 -6.67
N ALA A 28 -13.64 0.51 -7.58
CA ALA A 28 -13.79 0.69 -9.02
C ALA A 28 -15.20 0.33 -9.50
N TRP A 29 -15.82 -0.71 -8.93
CA TRP A 29 -17.19 -1.11 -9.27
C TRP A 29 -18.24 -0.08 -8.82
N ILE A 30 -18.07 0.52 -7.64
CA ILE A 30 -18.92 1.61 -7.15
C ILE A 30 -18.75 2.85 -8.03
N TYR A 31 -17.50 3.18 -8.40
CA TYR A 31 -17.19 4.32 -9.26
C TYR A 31 -17.80 4.18 -10.67
N ALA A 32 -17.77 2.98 -11.24
CA ALA A 32 -18.37 2.65 -12.54
C ALA A 32 -19.92 2.55 -12.51
N GLY A 33 -20.58 2.83 -11.39
CA GLY A 33 -22.04 2.81 -11.31
C GLY A 33 -22.67 1.41 -11.38
N PHE A 34 -21.97 0.40 -10.88
CA PHE A 34 -22.35 -1.01 -10.89
C PHE A 34 -22.29 -1.74 -12.25
N ASP A 35 -21.80 -1.11 -13.32
CA ASP A 35 -21.47 -1.81 -14.55
C ASP A 35 -20.11 -2.49 -14.42
N VAL A 36 -20.10 -3.82 -14.50
CA VAL A 36 -18.88 -4.64 -14.35
C VAL A 36 -18.01 -4.57 -15.62
N PHE A 37 -18.59 -4.22 -16.77
CA PHE A 37 -17.84 -4.18 -18.04
C PHE A 37 -17.05 -2.89 -18.25
N ASP A 38 -17.31 -1.84 -17.45
CA ASP A 38 -16.68 -0.52 -17.57
C ASP A 38 -15.77 -0.19 -16.36
N ILE A 39 -15.26 -1.23 -15.69
CA ILE A 39 -14.35 -1.06 -14.54
C ILE A 39 -13.03 -0.45 -15.04
N ASP A 40 -12.72 0.74 -14.54
CA ASP A 40 -11.46 1.41 -14.86
C ASP A 40 -10.25 0.64 -14.30
N THR A 41 -9.41 0.14 -15.22
CA THR A 41 -8.16 -0.56 -14.91
C THR A 41 -7.11 0.32 -14.25
N ASN A 42 -7.23 1.66 -14.36
CA ASN A 42 -6.28 2.60 -13.78
C ASN A 42 -6.16 2.45 -12.27
N PHE A 43 -7.25 2.16 -11.55
CA PHE A 43 -7.21 1.94 -10.10
C PHE A 43 -6.33 0.74 -9.70
N PHE A 44 -6.36 -0.33 -10.49
CA PHE A 44 -5.50 -1.49 -10.27
C PHE A 44 -4.05 -1.17 -10.59
N LEU A 45 -3.79 -0.41 -11.66
CA LEU A 45 -2.44 0.03 -12.02
C LEU A 45 -1.85 0.93 -10.93
N VAL A 46 -2.61 1.88 -10.39
CA VAL A 46 -2.19 2.73 -9.26
C VAL A 46 -1.86 1.88 -8.04
N LEU A 47 -2.70 0.89 -7.70
CA LEU A 47 -2.44 -0.03 -6.59
C LEU A 47 -1.13 -0.82 -6.79
N VAL A 48 -0.91 -1.35 -8.00
CA VAL A 48 0.31 -2.10 -8.34
C VAL A 48 1.55 -1.20 -8.26
N VAL A 49 1.48 0.03 -8.76
CA VAL A 49 2.59 0.99 -8.67
C VAL A 49 2.90 1.33 -7.22
N LEU A 50 1.87 1.56 -6.40
CA LEU A 50 2.05 1.83 -4.97
C LEU A 50 2.68 0.63 -4.25
N PHE A 51 2.27 -0.59 -4.60
CA PHE A 51 2.89 -1.81 -4.12
C PHE A 51 4.38 -1.90 -4.49
N VAL A 52 4.73 -1.65 -5.75
CA VAL A 52 6.11 -1.71 -6.26
C VAL A 52 6.99 -0.62 -5.62
N VAL A 53 6.50 0.61 -5.55
CA VAL A 53 7.21 1.73 -4.89
C VAL A 53 7.51 1.37 -3.44
N GLY A 54 6.52 0.86 -2.71
CA GLY A 54 6.72 0.39 -1.34
C GLY A 54 7.73 -0.75 -1.21
N PHE A 55 7.72 -1.71 -2.14
CA PHE A 55 8.71 -2.80 -2.20
C PHE A 55 10.14 -2.28 -2.37
N ILE A 56 10.33 -1.28 -3.23
CA ILE A 56 11.62 -0.64 -3.50
C ILE A 56 12.10 0.18 -2.30
N LEU A 57 11.18 0.83 -1.58
CA LEU A 57 11.51 1.69 -0.44
C LEU A 57 11.69 0.91 0.87
N ASP A 58 11.17 -0.31 0.99
CA ASP A 58 11.31 -1.13 2.20
C ASP A 58 12.78 -1.31 2.68
N PRO A 59 13.78 -1.58 1.82
CA PRO A 59 15.20 -1.57 2.21
C PRO A 59 15.68 -0.21 2.73
N VAL A 60 15.24 0.89 2.10
CA VAL A 60 15.59 2.25 2.51
C VAL A 60 15.02 2.55 3.89
N TYR A 61 13.78 2.11 4.16
CA TYR A 61 13.16 2.26 5.48
C TYR A 61 13.85 1.43 6.56
N ILE A 62 14.30 0.21 6.26
CA ILE A 62 15.09 -0.59 7.21
C ILE A 62 16.41 0.11 7.52
N TRP A 63 17.08 0.66 6.50
CA TRP A 63 18.31 1.43 6.69
C TRP A 63 18.09 2.67 7.56
N LEU A 64 17.01 3.43 7.31
CA LEU A 64 16.62 4.59 8.13
C LEU A 64 16.25 4.20 9.57
N GLN A 65 15.57 3.06 9.76
CA GLN A 65 15.25 2.52 11.08
C GLN A 65 16.50 2.24 11.92
N GLY A 66 17.60 1.83 11.27
CA GLY A 66 18.88 1.56 11.92
C GLY A 66 19.52 2.76 12.63
N PHE A 67 19.14 3.99 12.30
CA PHE A 67 19.64 5.18 13.03
C PHE A 67 18.94 5.42 14.37
N ARG A 68 17.82 4.73 14.64
CA ARG A 68 17.15 4.82 15.94
C ARG A 68 17.74 3.81 16.91
N TRP A 69 17.86 4.23 18.17
CA TRP A 69 18.31 3.38 19.27
C TRP A 69 17.49 2.07 19.39
N ASP A 70 16.17 2.14 19.22
CA ASP A 70 15.27 0.98 19.24
C ASP A 70 15.24 0.16 17.95
N HIS A 71 15.83 0.65 16.86
CA HIS A 71 15.76 0.05 15.52
C HIS A 71 14.33 -0.23 15.00
N ASP A 72 13.34 0.47 15.55
CA ASP A 72 11.93 0.30 15.23
C ASP A 72 11.23 1.66 15.08
N TRP A 73 10.16 1.69 14.30
CA TRP A 73 9.36 2.89 14.05
C TRP A 73 8.01 2.82 14.78
N PRO A 74 7.59 3.90 15.46
CA PRO A 74 6.20 4.00 15.91
C PRO A 74 5.23 3.96 14.71
N PHE A 75 4.02 3.45 14.94
CA PHE A 75 2.97 3.37 13.92
C PHE A 75 2.65 4.71 13.25
N ALA A 76 2.83 5.83 13.95
CA ALA A 76 2.69 7.16 13.38
C ALA A 76 3.66 7.41 12.20
N PHE A 77 4.90 6.91 12.28
CA PHE A 77 5.82 7.02 11.15
C PHE A 77 5.44 6.09 10.02
N GLN A 78 4.96 4.88 10.30
CA GLN A 78 4.47 4.00 9.24
C GLN A 78 3.30 4.64 8.49
N PHE A 79 2.37 5.28 9.21
CA PHE A 79 1.27 6.03 8.61
C PHE A 79 1.80 7.18 7.75
N PHE A 80 2.69 8.01 8.28
CA PHE A 80 3.30 9.13 7.57
C PHE A 80 4.06 8.70 6.30
N PHE A 81 4.89 7.67 6.39
CA PHE A 81 5.64 7.17 5.23
C PHE A 81 4.72 6.54 4.18
N SER A 82 3.56 6.01 4.56
CA SER A 82 2.56 5.55 3.58
C SER A 82 2.00 6.70 2.74
N PHE A 83 1.83 7.89 3.34
CA PHE A 83 1.50 9.11 2.59
C PHE A 83 2.66 9.61 1.73
N ILE A 84 3.91 9.41 2.16
CA ILE A 84 5.08 9.69 1.32
C ILE A 84 5.12 8.75 0.12
N GLU A 85 4.92 7.44 0.32
CA GLU A 85 4.82 6.46 -0.78
C GLU A 85 3.74 6.90 -1.79
N PHE A 86 2.57 7.28 -1.30
CA PHE A 86 1.49 7.82 -2.13
C PHE A 86 1.89 9.10 -2.87
N GLY A 87 2.55 10.04 -2.19
CA GLY A 87 3.05 11.28 -2.81
C GLY A 87 4.09 11.01 -3.90
N ILE A 88 4.94 10.00 -3.73
CA ILE A 88 5.89 9.55 -4.76
C ILE A 88 5.13 9.00 -5.97
N VAL A 89 4.10 8.17 -5.76
CA VAL A 89 3.27 7.64 -6.86
C VAL A 89 2.59 8.78 -7.62
N LEU A 90 2.01 9.76 -6.91
CA LEU A 90 1.41 10.93 -7.55
C LEU A 90 2.43 11.74 -8.36
N ALA A 91 3.64 11.93 -7.83
CA ALA A 91 4.71 12.60 -8.56
C ALA A 91 5.11 11.82 -9.82
N LEU A 92 5.20 10.48 -9.75
CA LEU A 92 5.51 9.64 -10.91
C LEU A 92 4.45 9.73 -12.00
N ILE A 93 3.17 9.81 -11.63
CA ILE A 93 2.06 10.00 -12.58
C ILE A 93 2.09 11.42 -13.16
N TYR A 94 2.28 12.44 -12.32
CA TYR A 94 2.29 13.84 -12.74
C TYR A 94 3.43 14.17 -13.70
N PHE A 95 4.63 13.61 -13.47
CA PHE A 95 5.78 13.78 -14.36
C PHE A 95 5.79 12.84 -15.56
N ASP A 96 4.71 12.10 -15.80
CA ASP A 96 4.55 11.19 -16.94
C ASP A 96 5.66 10.12 -17.03
N VAL A 97 6.23 9.73 -15.88
CA VAL A 97 7.29 8.71 -15.80
C VAL A 97 6.73 7.33 -16.14
N LEU A 98 5.45 7.13 -15.89
CA LEU A 98 4.74 5.87 -16.10
C LEU A 98 3.89 5.96 -17.37
N TRP A 99 4.45 5.55 -18.50
CA TRP A 99 3.78 5.59 -19.83
C TRP A 99 2.42 4.88 -19.90
N PHE A 100 2.13 3.96 -18.96
CA PHE A 100 0.88 3.21 -18.87
C PHE A 100 -0.15 3.84 -17.90
N LEU A 101 0.24 4.87 -17.13
CA LEU A 101 -0.65 5.63 -16.25
C LEU A 101 -0.66 7.08 -16.72
N PRO A 102 -1.69 7.50 -17.46
CA PRO A 102 -1.67 8.80 -18.09
C PRO A 102 -1.80 9.94 -17.06
N SER A 103 -0.99 10.98 -17.25
CA SER A 103 -0.98 12.17 -16.40
C SER A 103 -2.31 12.94 -16.35
N PHE A 104 -3.21 12.76 -17.33
CA PHE A 104 -4.56 13.36 -17.29
C PHE A 104 -5.42 12.88 -16.11
N LEU A 105 -5.09 11.73 -15.51
CA LEU A 105 -5.77 11.26 -14.29
C LEU A 105 -5.66 12.26 -13.13
N LEU A 106 -4.65 13.13 -13.17
CA LEU A 106 -4.39 14.18 -12.18
C LEU A 106 -4.53 15.59 -12.77
N SER A 107 -5.09 15.75 -13.97
CA SER A 107 -5.21 17.08 -14.60
C SER A 107 -6.16 18.00 -13.85
N ASP A 108 -7.20 17.42 -13.26
CA ASP A 108 -8.24 18.14 -12.53
C ASP A 108 -8.26 17.78 -11.05
N PHE A 109 -8.77 18.69 -10.23
CA PHE A 109 -8.89 18.48 -8.78
C PHE A 109 -9.77 17.27 -8.45
N ASP A 110 -10.81 17.02 -9.25
CA ASP A 110 -11.70 15.86 -9.07
C ASP A 110 -10.96 14.54 -9.31
N GLY A 111 -10.09 14.46 -10.32
CA GLY A 111 -9.26 13.27 -10.58
C GLY A 111 -8.31 12.95 -9.43
N PHE A 112 -7.68 14.00 -8.88
CA PHE A 112 -6.87 13.87 -7.66
C PHE A 112 -7.70 13.36 -6.46
N LEU A 113 -8.91 13.89 -6.23
CA LEU A 113 -9.78 13.45 -5.14
C LEU A 113 -10.23 12.00 -5.30
N VAL A 114 -10.48 11.56 -6.53
CA VAL A 114 -10.84 10.17 -6.84
C VAL A 114 -9.67 9.22 -6.50
N ILE A 115 -8.45 9.54 -6.93
CA ILE A 115 -7.26 8.74 -6.60
C ILE A 115 -6.96 8.76 -5.10
N LEU A 116 -7.10 9.91 -4.45
CA LEU A 116 -6.94 10.02 -2.99
C LEU A 116 -7.99 9.19 -2.25
N GLY A 117 -9.24 9.22 -2.72
CA GLY A 117 -10.34 8.40 -2.19
C GLY A 117 -10.04 6.90 -2.33
N HIS A 118 -9.56 6.47 -3.50
CA HIS A 118 -9.11 5.09 -3.74
C HIS A 118 -7.99 4.70 -2.76
N PHE A 119 -6.96 5.53 -2.64
CA PHE A 119 -5.86 5.31 -1.71
C PHE A 119 -6.36 5.14 -0.28
N LEU A 120 -7.16 6.08 0.24
CA LEU A 120 -7.68 6.01 1.62
C LEU A 120 -8.56 4.78 1.86
N THR A 121 -9.38 4.40 0.87
CA THR A 121 -10.27 3.24 0.95
C THR A 121 -9.50 1.94 1.10
N VAL A 122 -8.33 1.82 0.47
CA VAL A 122 -7.47 0.65 0.59
C VAL A 122 -6.56 0.75 1.83
N PHE A 123 -5.97 1.93 2.04
CA PHE A 123 -4.95 2.17 3.04
C PHE A 123 -5.48 2.03 4.47
N ILE A 124 -6.61 2.67 4.80
CA ILE A 124 -7.12 2.66 6.18
C ILE A 124 -7.46 1.23 6.64
N PRO A 125 -8.24 0.42 5.90
CA PRO A 125 -8.49 -0.96 6.29
C PRO A 125 -7.21 -1.81 6.36
N SER A 126 -6.27 -1.62 5.42
CA SER A 126 -4.99 -2.34 5.43
C SER A 126 -4.14 -1.99 6.66
N PHE A 127 -4.10 -0.72 7.03
CA PHE A 127 -3.38 -0.24 8.20
C PHE A 127 -4.00 -0.75 9.50
N LEU A 128 -5.34 -0.72 9.62
CA LEU A 128 -6.03 -1.32 10.77
C LEU A 128 -5.82 -2.84 10.84
N ALA A 129 -5.80 -3.52 9.70
CA ALA A 129 -5.53 -4.95 9.65
C ALA A 129 -4.11 -5.29 10.10
N LEU A 130 -3.13 -4.45 9.77
CA LEU A 130 -1.76 -4.58 10.25
C LEU A 130 -1.65 -4.36 11.78
N LEU A 131 -2.35 -3.34 12.31
CA LEU A 131 -2.33 -3.02 13.74
C LEU A 131 -2.98 -4.11 14.60
N GLY A 132 -4.12 -4.65 14.16
CA GLY A 132 -4.93 -5.56 14.98
C GLY A 132 -5.17 -6.92 14.33
N PHE A 133 -5.78 -6.94 13.15
CA PHE A 133 -6.36 -8.15 12.56
C PHE A 133 -5.32 -9.28 12.38
N ILE A 134 -4.16 -8.97 11.80
CA ILE A 134 -3.06 -9.93 11.63
C ILE A 134 -2.57 -10.44 12.99
N GLN A 135 -2.52 -9.58 14.01
CA GLN A 135 -2.05 -9.97 15.34
C GLN A 135 -3.05 -10.89 16.07
N ILE A 136 -4.35 -10.72 15.82
CA ILE A 136 -5.42 -11.52 16.42
C ILE A 136 -5.51 -12.91 15.77
N PHE A 137 -5.57 -12.97 14.44
CA PHE A 137 -5.81 -14.23 13.73
C PHE A 137 -4.52 -15.00 13.43
N LEU A 138 -3.41 -14.30 13.22
CA LEU A 138 -2.11 -14.90 12.90
C LEU A 138 -1.12 -14.62 14.04
N VAL A 139 -1.42 -15.08 15.24
CA VAL A 139 -0.58 -14.88 16.45
C VAL A 139 0.89 -15.26 16.19
N ARG A 140 1.13 -16.35 15.47
CA ARG A 140 2.49 -16.82 15.11
C ARG A 140 3.23 -15.92 14.12
N TRP A 141 2.51 -15.09 13.36
CA TRP A 141 3.09 -14.14 12.40
C TRP A 141 4.02 -13.15 13.09
N ARG A 142 3.58 -12.59 14.22
CA ARG A 142 4.39 -11.67 15.03
C ARG A 142 5.66 -12.34 15.55
N PHE A 143 5.54 -13.58 16.04
CA PHE A 143 6.68 -14.30 16.64
C PHE A 143 7.72 -14.77 15.61
N LYS A 144 7.35 -14.85 14.33
CA LYS A 144 8.24 -15.26 13.23
C LYS A 144 8.74 -14.08 12.40
N ALA A 145 8.73 -12.87 12.96
CA ALA A 145 9.11 -11.65 12.24
C ALA A 145 8.35 -11.49 10.90
N ALA A 146 7.08 -11.89 10.87
CA ALA A 146 6.22 -11.90 9.70
C ALA A 146 6.62 -12.87 8.56
N GLU A 147 7.34 -13.95 8.88
CA GLU A 147 7.71 -14.99 7.91
C GLU A 147 6.78 -16.23 7.98
N LEU A 148 6.26 -16.64 6.82
CA LEU A 148 5.62 -17.94 6.61
C LEU A 148 6.67 -19.05 6.62
N GLY A 149 6.42 -20.11 7.39
CA GLY A 149 7.12 -21.40 7.24
C GLY A 149 8.42 -21.61 8.01
N ARG A 150 8.91 -20.66 8.83
CA ARG A 150 10.02 -20.97 9.76
C ARG A 150 9.54 -21.92 10.86
N LEU A 151 9.95 -23.19 10.83
CA LEU A 151 9.73 -24.17 11.89
C LEU A 151 10.73 -23.96 13.03
#